data_AF-A0A1H2YY01-F1
#
_entry.id   AF-A0A1H2YY01-F1
#
_cell.length_a   1.000
_cell.length_b   1.000
_cell.length_c   1.000
_cell.angle_alpha   90.00
_cell.angle_beta   90.00
_cell.angle_gamma   90.00
#
_symmetry.space_group_name_H-M   'P 1'
#
loop_
_entity.id
_entity.type
_entity.pdbx_description
1 polymer ?
#
loop_
_entity_poly.entity_id
_entity_poly.type
_entity_poly.pdbx_seq_one_letter_code
_entity_poly.pdbx_strand_id
1 'polypeptide(L)'
;MSFDLMSYEPRGDKKNSDFFAEYLPKIYERRISSGIADQVGAMRAIVMQVETNALFDTLVELYVMTPYRHTASYLGQTHKFAVMHSHTDYPALILMAPLSPSFEDFIPRINRMYPLARNTPQTRYVGEIYGATDLKALTETLEDQNIRFEYSGDTENPFYTLDGYRFTTPSDFTCNRAGYSIHDFNDTDSLGLGDRVLLSDAEQTRLDQAAAFGADSKISSLMLGVDHLATRVLAGEREDAILEFLTMVPYYFWGAYNIFDMNSSTNVNRNANVDDDKKSPAKVFTANNTPSFVNSFAKLPMPTEDFVRNFGRRLHHMAIEIQDGDHGAGEKNVDFVVNTLKDEGVPFLAHVVGECKDDPNLKQIFSKHSKNTLLITEYIERCHHYDGFFTKDNVAALTAAAGQDEQYQHGHVFD
;
A
#
# COMPACT_ATOMS: atom_id res chain seq x y z
N MET A 1 27.98 6.28 0.89
CA MET A 1 27.78 7.36 1.87
C MET A 1 26.46 7.07 2.55
N SER A 2 26.41 7.04 3.88
CA SER A 2 25.14 6.90 4.62
C SER A 2 24.30 8.15 4.43
N PHE A 3 22.99 8.00 4.21
CA PHE A 3 22.05 9.12 4.10
C PHE A 3 21.96 9.88 5.43
N ASP A 4 22.14 11.20 5.40
CA ASP A 4 22.01 12.05 6.60
C ASP A 4 20.57 12.53 6.76
N LEU A 5 19.84 11.90 7.68
CA LEU A 5 18.46 12.24 8.00
C LEU A 5 18.30 13.67 8.54
N MET A 6 19.30 14.19 9.26
CA MET A 6 19.19 15.46 9.98
C MET A 6 19.47 16.66 9.10
N SER A 7 20.24 16.47 8.02
CA SER A 7 20.52 17.52 7.03
C SER A 7 19.62 17.46 5.80
N TYR A 8 18.70 16.50 5.71
CA TYR A 8 17.83 16.35 4.55
C TYR A 8 16.74 17.42 4.55
N GLU A 9 16.62 18.14 3.44
CA GLU A 9 15.57 19.14 3.22
C GLU A 9 14.40 18.51 2.45
N PRO A 10 13.19 18.43 3.04
CA PRO A 10 12.02 17.88 2.36
C PRO A 10 11.67 18.63 1.07
N ARG A 11 11.33 17.88 0.03
CA ARG A 11 10.97 18.43 -1.29
C ARG A 11 9.49 18.84 -1.36
N GLY A 12 9.15 19.62 -2.39
CA GLY A 12 7.79 20.03 -2.70
C GLY A 12 7.40 21.39 -2.10
N ASP A 13 6.12 21.74 -2.19
CA ASP A 13 5.61 23.07 -1.88
C ASP A 13 4.60 23.11 -0.72
N LYS A 14 4.26 21.96 -0.15
CA LYS A 14 3.36 21.92 1.00
C LYS A 14 4.13 22.32 2.25
N LYS A 15 3.70 23.42 2.89
CA LYS A 15 4.15 23.76 4.25
C LYS A 15 3.52 22.81 5.27
N ASN A 16 4.34 22.25 6.15
CA ASN A 16 3.90 21.46 7.31
C ASN A 16 3.66 22.35 8.52
N SER A 17 2.91 21.86 9.50
CA SER A 17 2.67 22.60 10.75
C SER A 17 3.94 22.73 11.60
N ASP A 18 3.90 23.64 12.57
CA ASP A 18 4.96 23.80 13.57
C ASP A 18 5.12 22.53 14.41
N PHE A 19 4.02 21.81 14.70
CA PHE A 19 4.05 20.51 15.37
C PHE A 19 4.90 19.51 14.58
N PHE A 20 4.65 19.37 13.28
CA PHE A 20 5.41 18.46 12.44
C PHE A 20 6.89 18.84 12.35
N ALA A 21 7.19 20.14 12.18
CA ALA A 21 8.55 20.64 12.13
C ALA A 21 9.32 20.44 13.45
N GLU A 22 8.62 20.48 14.59
CA GLU A 22 9.21 20.23 15.90
C GLU A 22 9.53 18.75 16.13
N TYR A 23 8.59 17.84 15.80
CA TYR A 23 8.69 16.44 16.19
C TYR A 23 9.42 15.54 15.18
N LEU A 24 9.42 15.90 13.89
CA LEU A 24 10.13 15.12 12.87
C LEU A 24 11.63 14.88 13.20
N PRO A 25 12.46 15.93 13.47
CA PRO A 25 13.86 15.71 13.82
C PRO A 25 14.02 14.96 15.15
N LYS A 26 13.15 15.20 16.14
CA LYS A 26 13.19 14.48 17.43
C LYS A 26 12.95 12.99 17.26
N ILE A 27 12.04 12.60 16.36
CA ILE A 27 11.80 11.19 16.03
C ILE A 27 13.03 10.57 15.38
N TYR A 28 13.71 11.30 14.48
CA TYR A 28 14.93 10.80 13.84
C TYR A 28 16.05 10.59 14.85
N GLU A 29 16.29 11.56 15.73
CA GLU A 29 17.25 11.45 16.83
C GLU A 29 16.90 10.31 17.79
N ARG A 30 15.61 10.15 18.13
CA ARG A 30 15.15 9.06 19.00
C ARG A 30 15.39 7.70 18.37
N ARG A 31 15.10 7.50 17.09
CA ARG A 31 15.35 6.21 16.40
C ARG A 31 16.82 5.82 16.39
N ILE A 32 17.70 6.81 16.14
CA ILE A 32 19.15 6.59 16.15
C ILE A 32 19.60 6.24 17.58
N SER A 33 19.25 7.07 18.56
CA SER A 33 19.70 6.89 19.95
C SER A 33 19.12 5.66 20.64
N SER A 34 17.93 5.19 20.24
CA SER A 34 17.31 3.96 20.76
C SER A 34 17.68 2.70 19.98
N GLY A 35 18.42 2.81 18.88
CA GLY A 35 18.86 1.69 18.05
C GLY A 35 17.81 1.15 17.07
N ILE A 36 16.60 1.71 17.02
CA ILE A 36 15.56 1.32 16.05
C ILE A 36 16.08 1.42 14.61
N ALA A 37 16.87 2.45 14.31
CA ALA A 37 17.42 2.68 12.96
C ALA A 37 18.30 1.53 12.46
N ASP A 38 18.94 0.80 13.37
CA ASP A 38 19.81 -0.34 13.05
C ASP A 38 19.07 -1.69 13.16
N GLN A 39 18.04 -1.76 14.02
CA GLN A 39 17.29 -2.99 14.27
C GLN A 39 16.23 -3.28 13.20
N VAL A 40 15.66 -2.25 12.56
CA VAL A 40 14.58 -2.39 11.57
C VAL A 40 15.12 -2.25 10.16
N GLY A 41 14.92 -3.28 9.36
CA GLY A 41 15.32 -3.36 7.95
C GLY A 41 14.25 -2.91 6.97
N ALA A 42 14.47 -3.24 5.70
CA ALA A 42 13.53 -3.00 4.61
C ALA A 42 12.21 -3.77 4.80
N MET A 43 11.17 -3.34 4.08
CA MET A 43 9.92 -4.08 3.97
C MET A 43 10.18 -5.48 3.38
N ARG A 44 9.58 -6.50 3.98
CA ARG A 44 9.71 -7.91 3.58
C ARG A 44 8.41 -8.51 3.08
N ALA A 45 7.27 -7.98 3.53
CA ALA A 45 5.98 -8.37 2.99
C ALA A 45 4.92 -7.28 3.10
N ILE A 46 3.91 -7.38 2.25
CA ILE A 46 2.66 -6.63 2.27
C ILE A 46 1.54 -7.62 2.56
N VAL A 47 0.67 -7.30 3.53
CA VAL A 47 -0.40 -8.20 3.97
C VAL A 47 -1.77 -7.64 3.58
N MET A 48 -2.57 -8.46 2.91
CA MET A 48 -3.95 -8.15 2.55
C MET A 48 -4.88 -9.26 3.01
N GLN A 49 -5.99 -8.86 3.63
CA GLN A 49 -7.10 -9.76 3.92
C GLN A 49 -8.18 -9.59 2.84
N VAL A 50 -8.74 -10.70 2.38
CA VAL A 50 -9.87 -10.74 1.43
C VAL A 50 -11.02 -11.58 1.99
N GLU A 51 -12.17 -11.50 1.35
CA GLU A 51 -13.31 -12.36 1.68
C GLU A 51 -12.95 -13.86 1.61
N THR A 52 -13.64 -14.68 2.41
CA THR A 52 -13.41 -16.13 2.55
C THR A 52 -13.25 -16.88 1.23
N ASN A 53 -14.05 -16.50 0.22
CA ASN A 53 -14.09 -17.15 -1.09
C ASN A 53 -13.32 -16.39 -2.18
N ALA A 54 -12.70 -15.25 -1.86
CA ALA A 54 -12.03 -14.39 -2.85
C ALA A 54 -10.54 -14.70 -3.01
N LEU A 55 -9.93 -15.51 -2.13
CA LEU A 55 -8.48 -15.74 -2.11
C LEU A 55 -7.92 -16.16 -3.48
N PHE A 56 -8.49 -17.21 -4.08
CA PHE A 56 -7.97 -17.73 -5.34
C PHE A 56 -8.22 -16.79 -6.53
N ASP A 57 -9.40 -16.18 -6.61
CA ASP A 57 -9.71 -15.22 -7.66
C ASP A 57 -8.83 -13.95 -7.54
N THR A 58 -8.42 -13.58 -6.32
CA THR A 58 -7.42 -12.52 -6.09
C THR A 58 -6.05 -12.92 -6.65
N LEU A 59 -5.62 -14.17 -6.50
CA LEU A 59 -4.36 -14.65 -7.09
C LEU A 59 -4.38 -14.52 -8.61
N VAL A 60 -5.48 -14.94 -9.25
CA VAL A 60 -5.64 -14.83 -10.71
C VAL A 60 -5.60 -13.37 -11.17
N GLU A 61 -6.31 -12.47 -10.47
CA GLU A 61 -6.30 -11.03 -10.76
C GLU A 61 -4.88 -10.45 -10.64
N LEU A 62 -4.14 -10.80 -9.59
CA LEU A 62 -2.77 -10.33 -9.38
C LEU A 62 -1.78 -10.88 -10.42
N TYR A 63 -2.00 -12.09 -10.95
CA TYR A 63 -1.17 -12.62 -12.07
C TYR A 63 -1.30 -11.77 -13.33
N VAL A 64 -2.52 -11.30 -13.62
CA VAL A 64 -2.81 -10.47 -14.79
C VAL A 64 -2.28 -9.05 -14.59
N MET A 65 -2.50 -8.47 -13.41
CA MET A 65 -2.29 -7.04 -13.16
C MET A 65 -0.94 -6.69 -12.54
N THR A 66 -0.15 -7.67 -12.11
CA THR A 66 1.11 -7.43 -11.38
C THR A 66 2.19 -8.47 -11.73
N PRO A 67 3.47 -8.24 -11.37
CA PRO A 67 4.52 -9.22 -11.59
C PRO A 67 4.54 -10.35 -10.54
N TYR A 68 3.62 -10.34 -9.58
CA TYR A 68 3.62 -11.33 -8.49
C TYR A 68 3.12 -12.69 -8.96
N ARG A 69 3.81 -13.75 -8.51
CA ARG A 69 3.47 -15.15 -8.80
C ARG A 69 3.36 -15.93 -7.50
N HIS A 70 2.38 -16.84 -7.45
CA HIS A 70 2.13 -17.71 -6.32
C HIS A 70 3.36 -18.59 -6.06
N THR A 71 3.74 -18.70 -4.80
CA THR A 71 4.86 -19.53 -4.34
C THR A 71 4.36 -20.66 -3.45
N ALA A 72 3.43 -20.34 -2.55
CA ALA A 72 2.96 -21.27 -1.54
C ALA A 72 1.57 -20.90 -1.02
N SER A 73 0.83 -21.91 -0.58
CA SER A 73 -0.42 -21.74 0.16
C SER A 73 -0.40 -22.55 1.44
N TYR A 74 -1.04 -22.01 2.47
CA TYR A 74 -1.08 -22.61 3.80
C TYR A 74 -2.48 -22.55 4.39
N LEU A 75 -2.78 -23.50 5.27
CA LEU A 75 -3.96 -23.55 6.10
C LEU A 75 -3.54 -23.33 7.54
N GLY A 76 -3.79 -22.12 8.04
CA GLY A 76 -3.63 -21.80 9.45
C GLY A 76 -4.87 -22.14 10.26
N GLN A 77 -4.87 -21.72 11.53
CA GLN A 77 -5.96 -22.03 12.46
C GLN A 77 -7.27 -21.32 12.10
N THR A 78 -7.19 -20.06 11.66
CA THR A 78 -8.38 -19.23 11.38
C THR A 78 -8.42 -18.71 9.94
N HIS A 79 -7.32 -18.80 9.19
CA HIS A 79 -7.19 -18.27 7.83
C HIS A 79 -6.51 -19.27 6.89
N LYS A 80 -6.84 -19.18 5.60
CA LYS A 80 -5.97 -19.64 4.51
C LYS A 80 -5.03 -18.52 4.13
N PHE A 81 -3.81 -18.88 3.76
CA PHE A 81 -2.79 -17.96 3.28
C PHE A 81 -2.35 -18.34 1.88
N ALA A 82 -2.00 -17.33 1.09
CA ALA A 82 -1.22 -17.48 -0.13
C ALA A 82 -0.07 -16.47 -0.12
N VAL A 83 1.13 -16.94 -0.42
CA VAL A 83 2.34 -16.12 -0.51
C VAL A 83 2.73 -16.01 -1.97
N MET A 84 2.99 -14.77 -2.41
CA MET A 84 3.40 -14.47 -3.77
C MET A 84 4.69 -13.64 -3.79
N HIS A 85 5.52 -13.86 -4.81
CA HIS A 85 6.75 -13.11 -5.04
C HIS A 85 6.81 -12.60 -6.48
N SER A 86 7.37 -11.41 -6.66
CA SER A 86 7.76 -10.87 -7.97
C SER A 86 9.27 -10.97 -8.19
N HIS A 87 10.05 -10.78 -7.12
CA HIS A 87 11.51 -10.88 -7.08
C HIS A 87 11.95 -11.25 -5.66
N THR A 88 13.12 -11.87 -5.50
CA THR A 88 13.62 -12.33 -4.18
C THR A 88 13.98 -11.20 -3.22
N ASP A 89 14.32 -10.04 -3.78
CA ASP A 89 14.70 -8.84 -3.01
C ASP A 89 13.54 -7.89 -2.73
N TYR A 90 12.36 -8.15 -3.32
CA TYR A 90 11.18 -7.31 -3.15
C TYR A 90 10.24 -7.89 -2.08
N PRO A 91 9.39 -7.06 -1.46
CA PRO A 91 8.43 -7.56 -0.49
C PRO A 91 7.50 -8.60 -1.11
N ALA A 92 7.29 -9.71 -0.40
CA ALA A 92 6.27 -10.69 -0.73
C ALA A 92 4.85 -10.08 -0.60
N LEU A 93 3.88 -10.62 -1.33
CA LEU A 93 2.47 -10.40 -1.01
C LEU A 93 1.95 -11.60 -0.21
N ILE A 94 1.41 -11.34 0.97
CA ILE A 94 0.69 -12.32 1.77
C ILE A 94 -0.80 -11.98 1.67
N LEU A 95 -1.53 -12.83 0.97
CA LEU A 95 -2.98 -12.83 1.00
C LEU A 95 -3.46 -13.75 2.10
N MET A 96 -4.43 -13.30 2.88
CA MET A 96 -5.14 -14.14 3.83
C MET A 96 -6.64 -14.03 3.66
N ALA A 97 -7.34 -15.14 3.87
CA ALA A 97 -8.79 -15.20 3.86
C ALA A 97 -9.27 -16.00 5.07
N PRO A 98 -10.21 -15.48 5.89
CA PRO A 98 -10.75 -16.22 7.01
C PRO A 98 -11.38 -17.53 6.56
N LEU A 99 -11.27 -18.59 7.36
CA LEU A 99 -11.88 -19.90 7.09
C LEU A 99 -13.40 -19.88 7.21
N SER A 100 -13.95 -18.91 7.93
CA SER A 100 -15.37 -18.71 8.10
C SER A 100 -15.76 -17.28 7.73
N PRO A 101 -16.87 -17.07 6.98
CA PRO A 101 -17.41 -15.74 6.76
C PRO A 101 -17.89 -15.06 8.05
N SER A 102 -18.11 -15.84 9.12
CA SER A 102 -18.49 -15.33 10.45
C SER A 102 -17.29 -15.00 11.34
N PHE A 103 -16.05 -15.08 10.83
CA PHE A 103 -14.88 -14.69 11.59
C PHE A 103 -14.97 -13.19 11.95
N GLU A 104 -14.71 -12.86 13.21
CA GLU A 104 -14.82 -11.50 13.71
C GLU A 104 -13.54 -11.08 14.43
N ASP A 105 -12.87 -10.07 13.91
CA ASP A 105 -11.77 -9.38 14.60
C ASP A 105 -11.92 -7.86 14.44
N PHE A 106 -10.83 -7.10 14.52
CA PHE A 106 -10.84 -5.67 14.27
C PHE A 106 -11.34 -5.30 12.86
N ILE A 107 -10.95 -6.03 11.81
CA ILE A 107 -11.17 -5.68 10.40
C ILE A 107 -12.67 -5.65 10.03
N PRO A 108 -13.45 -6.73 10.22
CA PRO A 108 -14.87 -6.71 9.87
C PRO A 108 -15.68 -5.82 10.82
N ARG A 109 -15.21 -5.55 12.03
CA ARG A 109 -15.85 -4.56 12.92
C ARG A 109 -15.69 -3.14 12.38
N ILE A 110 -14.46 -2.74 12.02
CA ILE A 110 -14.22 -1.38 11.51
C ILE A 110 -14.84 -1.20 10.12
N ASN A 111 -14.74 -2.19 9.23
CA ASN A 111 -15.27 -2.10 7.87
C ASN A 111 -16.79 -1.91 7.84
N ARG A 112 -17.53 -2.54 8.77
CA ARG A 112 -18.99 -2.39 8.87
C ARG A 112 -19.46 -1.00 9.28
N MET A 113 -18.59 -0.19 9.86
CA MET A 113 -18.90 1.20 10.22
C MET A 113 -18.96 2.12 9.00
N TYR A 114 -18.44 1.68 7.85
CA TYR A 114 -18.29 2.52 6.65
C TYR A 114 -19.17 2.02 5.50
N PRO A 115 -19.88 2.92 4.80
CA PRO A 115 -20.96 2.55 3.88
C PRO A 115 -20.53 1.73 2.67
N LEU A 116 -19.32 1.97 2.12
CA LEU A 116 -18.81 1.23 0.97
C LEU A 116 -17.98 0.00 1.36
N ALA A 117 -17.34 0.01 2.54
CA ALA A 117 -16.57 -1.14 3.03
C ALA A 117 -17.45 -2.24 3.67
N ARG A 118 -18.65 -1.92 4.14
CA ARG A 118 -19.50 -2.87 4.89
C ARG A 118 -19.94 -4.10 4.10
N ASN A 119 -19.95 -4.04 2.77
CA ASN A 119 -20.41 -5.12 1.90
C ASN A 119 -19.36 -6.22 1.71
N THR A 120 -18.08 -5.89 1.94
CA THR A 120 -16.94 -6.81 1.97
C THR A 120 -16.20 -6.61 3.29
N PRO A 121 -16.82 -7.00 4.42
CA PRO A 121 -16.32 -6.67 5.74
C PRO A 121 -14.95 -7.30 6.04
N GLN A 122 -14.58 -8.42 5.42
CA GLN A 122 -13.26 -9.04 5.62
C GLN A 122 -12.18 -8.40 4.74
N THR A 123 -12.55 -7.80 3.61
CA THR A 123 -11.57 -7.25 2.68
C THR A 123 -10.93 -5.97 3.22
N ARG A 124 -9.62 -6.03 3.44
CA ARG A 124 -8.83 -4.88 3.86
C ARG A 124 -7.33 -5.10 3.62
N TYR A 125 -6.65 -4.05 3.23
CA TYR A 125 -5.22 -3.92 3.47
C TYR A 125 -4.92 -3.97 4.97
N VAL A 126 -4.02 -4.87 5.39
CA VAL A 126 -3.71 -5.06 6.81
C VAL A 126 -2.53 -4.21 7.23
N GLY A 127 -1.45 -4.20 6.44
CA GLY A 127 -0.20 -3.56 6.83
C GLY A 127 1.00 -4.12 6.07
N GLU A 128 2.18 -3.73 6.52
CA GLU A 128 3.46 -4.22 6.02
C GLU A 128 4.22 -4.96 7.11
N ILE A 129 5.15 -5.83 6.71
CA ILE A 129 6.10 -6.48 7.62
C ILE A 129 7.50 -6.02 7.25
N TYR A 130 8.26 -5.52 8.22
CA TYR A 130 9.65 -5.10 8.09
C TYR A 130 10.59 -6.17 8.66
N GLY A 131 11.79 -6.26 8.11
CA GLY A 131 12.83 -7.11 8.68
C GLY A 131 13.24 -6.58 10.05
N ALA A 132 13.51 -7.46 11.00
CA ALA A 132 14.05 -7.09 12.31
C ALA A 132 15.18 -8.03 12.71
N THR A 133 16.17 -7.51 13.45
CA THR A 133 17.31 -8.32 13.93
C THR A 133 17.02 -8.99 15.28
N ASP A 134 16.30 -8.31 16.17
CA ASP A 134 15.90 -8.81 17.50
C ASP A 134 14.50 -8.30 17.84
N LEU A 135 13.51 -9.18 17.76
CA LEU A 135 12.11 -8.82 18.02
C LEU A 135 11.86 -8.43 19.47
N LYS A 136 12.57 -9.02 20.43
CA LYS A 136 12.34 -8.73 21.84
C LYS A 136 12.85 -7.34 22.18
N ALA A 137 14.10 -7.05 21.83
CA ALA A 137 14.71 -5.75 22.07
C ALA A 137 13.94 -4.64 21.33
N LEU A 138 13.51 -4.89 20.09
CA LEU A 138 12.73 -3.94 19.32
C LEU A 138 11.36 -3.67 19.96
N THR A 139 10.63 -4.72 20.38
CA THR A 139 9.34 -4.57 21.06
C THR A 139 9.48 -3.78 22.35
N GLU A 140 10.42 -4.15 23.24
CA GLU A 140 10.67 -3.41 24.50
C GLU A 140 10.99 -1.93 24.22
N THR A 141 11.85 -1.67 23.24
CA THR A 141 12.23 -0.31 22.86
C THR A 141 11.04 0.50 22.37
N LEU A 142 10.19 -0.07 21.49
CA LEU A 142 9.03 0.60 20.90
C LEU A 142 7.88 0.78 21.90
N GLU A 143 7.70 -0.15 22.84
CA GLU A 143 6.73 0.00 23.94
C GLU A 143 7.11 1.13 24.90
N ASP A 144 8.40 1.32 25.19
CA ASP A 144 8.91 2.51 25.90
C ASP A 144 8.67 3.82 25.11
N GLN A 145 8.32 3.73 23.83
CA GLN A 145 7.90 4.85 22.98
C GLN A 145 6.38 4.95 22.81
N ASN A 146 5.60 4.18 23.57
CA ASN A 146 4.14 4.08 23.53
C ASN A 146 3.58 3.44 22.25
N ILE A 147 4.38 2.66 21.53
CA ILE A 147 3.84 1.80 20.46
C ILE A 147 3.31 0.52 21.09
N ARG A 148 2.07 0.16 20.76
CA ARG A 148 1.39 -1.02 21.32
C ARG A 148 1.49 -2.19 20.36
N PHE A 149 1.65 -3.39 20.90
CA PHE A 149 1.73 -4.64 20.15
C PHE A 149 0.53 -5.56 20.43
N GLU A 150 0.24 -6.42 19.45
CA GLU A 150 -0.71 -7.52 19.59
C GLU A 150 -0.03 -8.67 20.35
N TYR A 151 -0.68 -9.16 21.41
CA TYR A 151 -0.22 -10.31 22.18
C TYR A 151 -1.21 -11.47 22.11
N SER A 152 -0.73 -12.68 22.35
CA SER A 152 -1.57 -13.86 22.40
C SER A 152 -2.66 -13.67 23.47
N GLY A 153 -3.93 -13.77 23.06
CA GLY A 153 -5.10 -13.52 23.91
C GLY A 153 -5.75 -12.15 23.70
N ASP A 154 -5.05 -11.19 23.11
CA ASP A 154 -5.59 -9.85 22.79
C ASP A 154 -6.19 -9.78 21.39
N THR A 155 -5.92 -10.79 20.55
CA THR A 155 -6.34 -10.83 19.15
C THR A 155 -6.99 -12.17 18.77
N GLU A 156 -8.03 -12.09 17.94
CA GLU A 156 -8.75 -13.25 17.40
C GLU A 156 -8.03 -13.87 16.20
N ASN A 157 -7.11 -13.13 15.58
CA ASN A 157 -6.31 -13.61 14.46
C ASN A 157 -4.89 -13.97 14.93
N PRO A 158 -4.57 -15.27 15.13
CA PRO A 158 -3.27 -15.70 15.62
C PRO A 158 -2.11 -15.39 14.68
N PHE A 159 -2.36 -15.01 13.42
CA PHE A 159 -1.32 -14.55 12.50
C PHE A 159 -0.48 -13.40 13.10
N TYR A 160 -1.14 -12.49 13.82
CA TYR A 160 -0.47 -11.31 14.39
C TYR A 160 0.46 -11.63 15.57
N THR A 161 0.43 -12.87 16.08
CA THR A 161 1.17 -13.30 17.26
C THR A 161 1.97 -14.58 17.04
N LEU A 162 2.11 -15.01 15.78
CA LEU A 162 2.95 -16.15 15.40
C LEU A 162 4.40 -15.99 15.86
N ASP A 163 5.06 -17.11 16.11
CA ASP A 163 6.48 -17.14 16.45
C ASP A 163 7.32 -16.52 15.32
N GLY A 164 8.27 -15.66 15.70
CA GLY A 164 9.08 -14.90 14.75
C GLY A 164 8.35 -13.72 14.09
N TYR A 165 7.17 -13.33 14.60
CA TYR A 165 6.46 -12.10 14.25
C TYR A 165 6.17 -11.23 15.47
N ARG A 166 6.14 -9.91 15.25
CA ARG A 166 5.55 -8.94 16.18
C ARG A 166 4.76 -7.92 15.38
N PHE A 167 3.48 -7.76 15.67
CA PHE A 167 2.64 -6.76 15.01
C PHE A 167 2.21 -5.70 16.01
N THR A 168 2.19 -4.46 15.57
CA THR A 168 1.52 -3.39 16.32
C THR A 168 0.02 -3.65 16.36
N THR A 169 -0.66 -3.09 17.36
CA THR A 169 -2.11 -2.87 17.25
C THR A 169 -2.38 -1.97 16.03
N PRO A 170 -3.60 -1.96 15.46
CA PRO A 170 -3.95 -1.01 14.41
C PRO A 170 -3.62 0.42 14.83
N SER A 171 -2.97 1.17 13.93
CA SER A 171 -2.73 2.60 14.08
C SER A 171 -4.04 3.37 14.25
N ASP A 172 -4.05 4.35 15.15
CA ASP A 172 -5.22 5.18 15.40
C ASP A 172 -5.53 6.12 14.22
N PHE A 173 -4.54 6.39 13.35
CA PHE A 173 -4.64 7.31 12.22
C PHE A 173 -4.85 6.62 10.86
N THR A 174 -4.38 5.38 10.71
CA THR A 174 -4.46 4.65 9.43
C THR A 174 -5.30 3.38 9.52
N CYS A 175 -5.49 2.84 10.72
CA CYS A 175 -6.03 1.51 10.97
C CYS A 175 -5.25 0.38 10.26
N ASN A 176 -4.00 0.63 9.88
CA ASN A 176 -3.05 -0.36 9.38
C ASN A 176 -2.13 -0.83 10.51
N ARG A 177 -1.41 -1.92 10.31
CA ARG A 177 -0.41 -2.45 11.25
C ARG A 177 1.00 -2.35 10.68
N ALA A 178 1.98 -2.18 11.55
CA ALA A 178 3.38 -2.48 11.26
C ALA A 178 3.73 -3.84 11.87
N GLY A 179 4.18 -4.77 11.04
CA GLY A 179 4.74 -6.05 11.45
C GLY A 179 6.26 -6.03 11.44
N TYR A 180 6.87 -6.87 12.25
CA TYR A 180 8.31 -7.12 12.28
C TYR A 180 8.56 -8.61 12.28
N SER A 181 9.55 -9.08 11.53
CA SER A 181 9.90 -10.49 11.49
C SER A 181 11.39 -10.73 11.27
N ILE A 182 11.87 -11.84 11.82
CA ILE A 182 13.23 -12.38 11.63
C ILE A 182 13.28 -13.44 10.52
N HIS A 183 12.12 -13.81 9.96
CA HIS A 183 12.02 -14.88 8.96
C HIS A 183 12.54 -14.44 7.59
N ASP A 184 12.98 -15.42 6.81
CA ASP A 184 13.23 -15.21 5.39
C ASP A 184 11.95 -15.49 4.59
N PHE A 185 11.40 -14.46 3.96
CA PHE A 185 10.15 -14.57 3.19
C PHE A 185 10.32 -15.35 1.89
N ASN A 186 11.55 -15.53 1.41
CA ASN A 186 11.84 -16.42 0.29
C ASN A 186 11.79 -17.90 0.68
N ASP A 187 11.95 -18.22 1.97
CA ASP A 187 11.68 -19.55 2.53
C ASP A 187 10.27 -19.57 3.14
N THR A 188 9.27 -19.78 2.30
CA THR A 188 7.86 -19.68 2.70
C THR A 188 7.49 -20.68 3.81
N ASP A 189 8.19 -21.81 3.92
CA ASP A 189 7.92 -22.82 4.95
C ASP A 189 8.41 -22.38 6.34
N SER A 190 9.35 -21.42 6.41
CA SER A 190 9.78 -20.82 7.67
C SER A 190 8.76 -19.87 8.31
N LEU A 191 7.77 -19.41 7.54
CA LEU A 191 6.80 -18.38 7.95
C LEU A 191 5.77 -18.85 8.98
N GLY A 192 5.71 -20.16 9.29
CA GLY A 192 4.82 -20.67 10.32
C GLY A 192 3.32 -20.46 10.04
N LEU A 193 2.93 -20.33 8.76
CA LEU A 193 1.56 -20.01 8.34
C LEU A 193 0.56 -21.18 8.44
N GLY A 194 1.02 -22.36 8.89
CA GLY A 194 0.23 -23.58 9.07
C GLY A 194 0.57 -24.69 8.08
N ASP A 195 -0.39 -25.58 7.82
CA ASP A 195 -0.17 -26.76 6.98
C ASP A 195 -0.11 -26.37 5.50
N ARG A 196 0.84 -26.93 4.74
CA ARG A 196 0.96 -26.67 3.30
C ARG A 196 -0.28 -27.16 2.57
N VAL A 197 -0.84 -26.31 1.71
CA VAL A 197 -1.96 -26.62 0.82
C VAL A 197 -1.47 -26.63 -0.62
N LEU A 198 -1.80 -27.69 -1.34
CA LEU A 198 -1.55 -27.77 -2.79
C LEU A 198 -2.76 -27.23 -3.54
N LEU A 199 -2.49 -26.48 -4.60
CA LEU A 199 -3.52 -26.10 -5.56
C LEU A 199 -3.99 -27.35 -6.31
N SER A 200 -5.29 -27.41 -6.60
CA SER A 200 -5.82 -28.42 -7.51
C SER A 200 -5.35 -28.18 -8.94
N ASP A 201 -5.40 -29.21 -9.80
CA ASP A 201 -5.04 -29.10 -11.22
C ASP A 201 -5.84 -27.99 -11.94
N ALA A 202 -7.11 -27.80 -11.55
CA ALA A 202 -7.97 -26.76 -12.11
C ALA A 202 -7.53 -25.35 -11.68
N GLU A 203 -7.13 -25.18 -10.43
CA GLU A 203 -6.57 -23.92 -9.92
C GLU A 203 -5.23 -23.62 -10.59
N GLN A 204 -4.34 -24.60 -10.67
CA GLN A 204 -3.05 -24.44 -11.36
C GLN A 204 -3.23 -24.04 -12.82
N THR A 205 -4.15 -24.70 -13.54
CA THR A 205 -4.46 -24.37 -14.94
C THR A 205 -4.92 -22.92 -15.10
N ARG A 206 -5.74 -22.39 -14.18
CA ARG A 206 -6.20 -20.99 -14.23
C ARG A 206 -5.05 -20.00 -14.00
N LEU A 207 -4.13 -20.30 -13.08
CA LEU A 207 -2.94 -19.46 -12.86
C LEU A 207 -2.00 -19.51 -14.06
N ASP A 208 -1.80 -20.69 -14.66
CA ASP A 208 -0.96 -20.87 -15.85
C ASP A 208 -1.52 -20.08 -17.04
N GLN A 209 -2.85 -20.05 -17.22
CA GLN A 209 -3.50 -19.23 -18.24
C GLN A 209 -3.27 -17.73 -18.02
N ALA A 210 -3.41 -17.25 -16.78
CA ALA A 210 -3.15 -15.85 -16.45
C ALA A 210 -1.67 -15.47 -16.65
N ALA A 211 -0.74 -16.38 -16.30
CA ALA A 211 0.68 -16.19 -16.55
C ALA A 211 1.01 -16.20 -18.05
N ALA A 212 0.39 -17.11 -18.82
CA ALA A 212 0.54 -17.19 -20.27
C ALA A 212 0.07 -15.91 -20.96
N PHE A 213 -1.08 -15.35 -20.56
CA PHE A 213 -1.55 -14.06 -21.06
C PHE A 213 -0.45 -12.98 -20.94
N GLY A 214 0.13 -12.82 -19.76
CA GLY A 214 1.16 -11.81 -19.53
C GLY A 214 2.45 -12.07 -20.31
N ALA A 215 2.80 -13.34 -20.56
CA ALA A 215 4.00 -13.72 -21.31
C ALA A 215 3.79 -13.56 -22.83
N ASP A 216 2.67 -14.06 -23.35
CA ASP A 216 2.31 -14.04 -24.77
C ASP A 216 2.07 -12.61 -25.27
N SER A 217 1.45 -11.77 -24.42
CA SER A 217 1.28 -10.34 -24.69
C SER A 217 2.53 -9.50 -24.40
N LYS A 218 3.58 -10.10 -23.82
CA LYS A 218 4.88 -9.48 -23.51
C LYS A 218 4.82 -8.31 -22.51
N ILE A 219 3.76 -8.20 -21.72
CA ILE A 219 3.66 -7.18 -20.67
C ILE A 219 4.35 -7.60 -19.37
N SER A 220 4.54 -8.91 -19.13
CA SER A 220 5.07 -9.41 -17.85
C SER A 220 6.48 -8.87 -17.54
N SER A 221 7.36 -8.79 -18.53
CA SER A 221 8.72 -8.27 -18.33
C SER A 221 8.79 -6.77 -18.12
N LEU A 222 7.70 -6.04 -18.43
CA LEU A 222 7.63 -4.59 -18.29
C LEU A 222 7.15 -4.17 -16.89
N MET A 223 6.44 -5.05 -16.17
CA MET A 223 6.01 -4.79 -14.80
C MET A 223 7.12 -5.20 -13.83
N LEU A 224 7.68 -4.24 -13.08
CA LEU A 224 8.88 -4.47 -12.29
C LEU A 224 8.57 -4.89 -10.84
N GLY A 225 7.76 -4.11 -10.12
CA GLY A 225 7.47 -4.32 -8.71
C GLY A 225 6.66 -3.17 -8.13
N VAL A 226 6.40 -3.21 -6.82
CA VAL A 226 5.64 -2.14 -6.16
C VAL A 226 6.51 -0.90 -6.01
N ASP A 227 6.16 0.20 -6.65
CA ASP A 227 6.82 1.51 -6.50
C ASP A 227 6.44 2.13 -5.15
N HIS A 228 5.13 2.19 -4.89
CA HIS A 228 4.62 2.83 -3.69
C HIS A 228 3.24 2.36 -3.25
N LEU A 229 2.91 2.71 -2.01
CA LEU A 229 1.67 2.37 -1.32
C LEU A 229 1.06 3.65 -0.74
N ALA A 230 -0.08 4.10 -1.29
CA ALA A 230 -0.73 5.32 -0.82
C ALA A 230 -1.93 5.06 0.09
N THR A 231 -1.84 5.61 1.29
CA THR A 231 -2.87 5.56 2.33
C THR A 231 -3.64 6.87 2.36
N ARG A 232 -4.97 6.78 2.49
CA ARG A 232 -5.85 7.91 2.70
C ARG A 232 -6.24 8.01 4.17
N VAL A 233 -6.09 9.20 4.74
CA VAL A 233 -6.43 9.55 6.14
C VAL A 233 -7.26 10.84 6.18
N LEU A 234 -7.91 11.13 7.31
CA LEU A 234 -8.66 12.38 7.44
C LEU A 234 -7.71 13.58 7.42
N ALA A 235 -8.23 14.73 6.98
CA ALA A 235 -7.47 15.98 6.89
C ALA A 235 -6.67 16.32 8.17
N GLY A 236 -7.28 16.10 9.34
CA GLY A 236 -6.70 16.42 10.64
C GLY A 236 -5.70 15.39 11.19
N GLU A 237 -5.48 14.27 10.52
CA GLU A 237 -4.67 13.15 11.02
C GLU A 237 -3.39 12.94 10.22
N ARG A 238 -3.19 13.71 9.13
CA ARG A 238 -2.10 13.50 8.18
C ARG A 238 -0.73 13.48 8.83
N GLU A 239 -0.42 14.53 9.58
CA GLU A 239 0.92 14.73 10.13
C GLU A 239 1.17 13.75 11.27
N ASP A 240 0.16 13.47 12.09
CA ASP A 240 0.23 12.43 13.14
C ASP A 240 0.46 11.04 12.54
N ALA A 241 -0.26 10.67 11.47
CA ALA A 241 -0.08 9.39 10.78
C ALA A 241 1.35 9.22 10.24
N ILE A 242 1.93 10.28 9.69
CA ILE A 242 3.29 10.28 9.17
C ILE A 242 4.31 10.14 10.32
N LEU A 243 4.16 10.92 11.39
CA LEU A 243 5.09 10.89 12.51
C LEU A 243 5.02 9.56 13.28
N GLU A 244 3.83 9.00 13.47
CA GLU A 244 3.65 7.66 14.05
C GLU A 244 4.37 6.61 13.19
N PHE A 245 4.11 6.60 11.88
CA PHE A 245 4.78 5.70 10.94
C PHE A 245 6.30 5.84 11.01
N LEU A 246 6.82 7.07 10.94
CA LEU A 246 8.25 7.34 10.97
C LEU A 246 8.90 6.99 12.32
N THR A 247 8.14 6.87 13.41
CA THR A 247 8.68 6.39 14.69
C THR A 247 9.06 4.91 14.63
N MET A 248 8.33 4.13 13.84
CA MET A 248 8.35 2.67 13.85
C MET A 248 9.27 2.04 12.80
N VAL A 249 9.57 2.76 11.71
CA VAL A 249 10.24 2.19 10.53
C VAL A 249 11.42 3.04 10.06
N PRO A 250 12.39 2.52 9.29
CA PRO A 250 13.59 3.25 8.85
C PRO A 250 13.32 4.17 7.63
N TYR A 251 12.16 4.81 7.61
CA TYR A 251 11.79 5.73 6.53
C TYR A 251 12.16 7.19 6.89
N TYR A 252 12.20 8.05 5.89
CA TYR A 252 12.31 9.50 6.07
C TYR A 252 11.23 10.20 5.26
N PHE A 253 10.86 11.40 5.70
CA PHE A 253 9.90 12.25 5.03
C PHE A 253 10.58 12.89 3.84
N TRP A 254 10.32 12.36 2.65
CA TRP A 254 10.95 12.82 1.43
C TRP A 254 10.46 14.20 1.02
N GLY A 255 9.17 14.48 1.21
CA GLY A 255 8.57 15.73 0.79
C GLY A 255 7.07 15.67 0.65
N ALA A 256 6.44 16.81 0.36
CA ALA A 256 5.01 16.89 0.16
C ALA A 256 4.59 17.96 -0.86
N TYR A 257 3.53 17.64 -1.60
CA TYR A 257 2.94 18.52 -2.60
C TYR A 257 1.53 18.91 -2.21
N ASN A 258 1.21 20.18 -2.42
CA ASN A 258 -0.15 20.66 -2.27
C ASN A 258 -0.91 20.62 -3.60
N ILE A 259 -2.11 20.03 -3.58
CA ILE A 259 -3.01 19.89 -4.73
C ILE A 259 -4.24 20.75 -4.46
N PHE A 260 -4.08 22.07 -4.64
CA PHE A 260 -5.06 23.07 -4.25
C PHE A 260 -6.46 22.82 -4.85
N ASP A 261 -6.52 22.55 -6.16
CA ASP A 261 -7.79 22.39 -6.89
C ASP A 261 -8.60 21.17 -6.45
N MET A 262 -7.95 20.18 -5.82
CA MET A 262 -8.60 18.99 -5.26
C MET A 262 -8.72 19.03 -3.74
N ASN A 263 -8.42 20.18 -3.11
CA ASN A 263 -8.35 20.34 -1.66
C ASN A 263 -7.58 19.18 -1.00
N SER A 264 -6.46 18.75 -1.60
CA SER A 264 -5.73 17.56 -1.16
C SER A 264 -4.24 17.84 -1.09
N SER A 265 -3.52 16.98 -0.39
CA SER A 265 -2.07 16.96 -0.45
C SER A 265 -1.54 15.55 -0.33
N THR A 266 -0.35 15.37 -0.91
CA THR A 266 0.33 14.08 -1.03
C THR A 266 1.69 14.18 -0.37
N ASN A 267 1.97 13.25 0.53
CA ASN A 267 3.08 13.32 1.48
C ASN A 267 3.86 12.01 1.39
N VAL A 268 5.12 12.08 0.99
CA VAL A 268 5.90 10.92 0.57
C VAL A 268 6.95 10.61 1.62
N ASN A 269 7.08 9.33 1.96
CA ASN A 269 8.15 8.81 2.80
C ASN A 269 8.90 7.72 2.04
N ARG A 270 10.24 7.76 2.09
CA ARG A 270 11.13 6.80 1.42
C ARG A 270 12.02 6.09 2.43
N ASN A 271 12.54 4.93 2.07
CA ASN A 271 13.52 4.21 2.87
C ASN A 271 14.93 4.57 2.39
N ALA A 272 15.77 5.11 3.28
CA ALA A 272 17.12 5.54 2.91
C ALA A 272 18.13 4.38 2.80
N ASN A 273 17.76 3.20 3.29
CA ASN A 273 18.62 2.02 3.34
C ASN A 273 18.48 1.12 2.10
N VAL A 274 17.68 1.53 1.12
CA VAL A 274 17.53 0.84 -0.17
C VAL A 274 17.93 1.78 -1.31
N ASP A 275 18.47 1.19 -2.37
CA ASP A 275 18.85 1.85 -3.63
C ASP A 275 17.69 1.95 -4.62
N ASP A 276 16.60 1.22 -4.36
CA ASP A 276 15.43 1.13 -5.21
C ASP A 276 14.17 1.03 -4.33
N ASP A 277 13.18 1.89 -4.59
CA ASP A 277 11.90 1.90 -3.85
C ASP A 277 11.22 0.52 -3.93
N LYS A 278 11.41 -0.30 -4.98
CA LYS A 278 10.81 -1.65 -5.07
C LYS A 278 11.27 -2.63 -3.98
N LYS A 279 12.46 -2.42 -3.40
CA LYS A 279 12.96 -3.22 -2.26
C LYS A 279 12.29 -2.85 -0.94
N SER A 280 11.78 -1.62 -0.83
CA SER A 280 11.01 -1.14 0.31
C SER A 280 10.08 -0.01 -0.14
N PRO A 281 8.89 -0.34 -0.69
CA PRO A 281 8.03 0.60 -1.40
C PRO A 281 7.81 1.89 -0.64
N ALA A 282 7.80 3.01 -1.35
CA ALA A 282 7.56 4.31 -0.74
C ALA A 282 6.16 4.37 -0.11
N LYS A 283 6.06 5.07 1.02
CA LYS A 283 4.81 5.21 1.77
C LYS A 283 4.25 6.60 1.60
N VAL A 284 3.09 6.67 0.96
CA VAL A 284 2.43 7.93 0.63
C VAL A 284 1.22 8.12 1.54
N PHE A 285 1.09 9.30 2.13
CA PHE A 285 -0.09 9.70 2.90
C PHE A 285 -0.80 10.82 2.17
N THR A 286 -2.05 10.57 1.84
CA THR A 286 -2.92 11.54 1.18
C THR A 286 -4.05 11.91 2.12
N ALA A 287 -4.34 13.19 2.21
CA ALA A 287 -5.45 13.69 3.01
C ALA A 287 -5.94 15.01 2.42
N ASN A 288 -7.19 15.35 2.66
CA ASN A 288 -7.71 16.67 2.31
C ASN A 288 -6.97 17.79 3.07
N ASN A 289 -6.80 18.97 2.47
CA ASN A 289 -6.15 20.09 3.16
C ASN A 289 -7.01 20.67 4.28
N THR A 290 -8.33 20.59 4.13
CA THR A 290 -9.30 21.02 5.14
C THR A 290 -10.29 19.89 5.44
N PRO A 291 -10.67 19.68 6.72
CA PRO A 291 -11.69 18.70 7.08
C PRO A 291 -13.03 19.00 6.40
N SER A 292 -13.85 17.96 6.20
CA SER A 292 -15.14 18.08 5.50
C SER A 292 -16.04 19.22 5.98
N PHE A 293 -16.18 19.41 7.30
CA PHE A 293 -17.04 20.45 7.86
C PHE A 293 -16.50 21.87 7.60
N VAL A 294 -15.17 22.05 7.55
CA VAL A 294 -14.54 23.33 7.18
C VAL A 294 -14.67 23.54 5.69
N ASN A 295 -14.48 22.48 4.89
CA ASN A 295 -14.67 22.55 3.45
C ASN A 295 -16.11 22.91 3.06
N SER A 296 -17.11 22.76 3.94
CA SER A 296 -18.49 23.19 3.68
C SER A 296 -18.63 24.70 3.39
N PHE A 297 -17.69 25.54 3.84
CA PHE A 297 -17.65 26.97 3.53
C PHE A 297 -17.14 27.26 2.12
N ALA A 298 -16.10 26.54 1.68
CA ALA A 298 -15.44 26.75 0.38
C ALA A 298 -16.04 25.91 -0.75
N LYS A 299 -16.64 24.77 -0.40
CA LYS A 299 -17.25 23.78 -1.31
C LYS A 299 -16.29 23.31 -2.41
N LEU A 300 -15.01 23.17 -2.09
CA LEU A 300 -14.03 22.58 -3.00
C LEU A 300 -14.28 21.06 -3.13
N PRO A 301 -13.80 20.41 -4.21
CA PRO A 301 -13.76 18.96 -4.27
C PRO A 301 -13.10 18.37 -3.02
N MET A 302 -13.58 17.22 -2.54
CA MET A 302 -12.99 16.55 -1.36
C MET A 302 -12.88 15.02 -1.51
N PRO A 303 -12.37 14.52 -2.65
CA PRO A 303 -12.37 13.10 -2.96
C PRO A 303 -11.57 12.25 -1.95
N THR A 304 -10.49 12.80 -1.40
CA THR A 304 -9.68 12.08 -0.41
C THR A 304 -10.44 11.93 0.91
N GLU A 305 -11.07 12.99 1.40
CA GLU A 305 -11.90 12.96 2.62
C GLU A 305 -13.15 12.09 2.42
N ASP A 306 -13.83 12.19 1.27
CA ASP A 306 -15.01 11.37 0.95
C ASP A 306 -14.67 9.88 0.95
N PHE A 307 -13.54 9.49 0.35
CA PHE A 307 -13.06 8.10 0.44
C PHE A 307 -12.92 7.64 1.88
N VAL A 308 -12.28 8.43 2.74
CA VAL A 308 -12.07 8.06 4.15
C VAL A 308 -13.40 8.01 4.90
N ARG A 309 -14.39 8.82 4.53
CA ARG A 309 -15.74 8.73 5.10
C ARG A 309 -16.54 7.53 4.60
N ASN A 310 -16.23 7.04 3.40
CA ASN A 310 -16.96 5.95 2.75
C ASN A 310 -16.37 4.56 3.00
N PHE A 311 -15.04 4.49 3.13
CA PHE A 311 -14.28 3.27 3.36
C PHE A 311 -13.54 3.29 4.70
N GLY A 312 -13.36 4.42 5.38
CA GLY A 312 -12.45 4.53 6.53
C GLY A 312 -11.01 4.76 6.13
N ARG A 313 -10.16 5.08 7.09
CA ARG A 313 -8.70 5.26 6.88
C ARG A 313 -8.12 3.92 6.44
N ARG A 314 -7.40 3.88 5.32
CA ARG A 314 -6.78 2.67 4.76
C ARG A 314 -5.89 2.98 3.56
N LEU A 315 -5.12 1.96 3.13
CA LEU A 315 -4.50 1.97 1.80
C LEU A 315 -5.58 2.12 0.71
N HIS A 316 -5.33 3.02 -0.23
CA HIS A 316 -6.20 3.31 -1.36
C HIS A 316 -5.67 2.67 -2.66
N HIS A 317 -4.36 2.75 -2.91
CA HIS A 317 -3.76 2.11 -4.08
C HIS A 317 -2.37 1.54 -3.82
N MET A 318 -2.01 0.58 -4.66
CA MET A 318 -0.68 0.02 -4.81
C MET A 318 -0.19 0.32 -6.23
N ALA A 319 0.97 0.94 -6.36
CA ALA A 319 1.53 1.31 -7.65
C ALA A 319 2.56 0.28 -8.12
N ILE A 320 2.43 -0.16 -9.37
CA ILE A 320 3.37 -1.04 -10.05
C ILE A 320 4.21 -0.20 -11.01
N GLU A 321 5.52 -0.25 -10.83
CA GLU A 321 6.46 0.40 -11.74
C GLU A 321 6.51 -0.35 -13.07
N ILE A 322 6.38 0.41 -14.15
CA ILE A 322 6.59 -0.03 -15.52
C ILE A 322 7.98 0.41 -15.96
N GLN A 323 8.69 -0.51 -16.60
CA GLN A 323 10.01 -0.27 -17.16
C GLN A 323 10.00 0.94 -18.10
N ASP A 324 10.88 1.92 -17.85
CA ASP A 324 11.11 3.05 -18.74
C ASP A 324 11.53 2.57 -20.13
N GLY A 325 10.87 3.09 -21.15
CA GLY A 325 11.26 2.87 -22.53
C GLY A 325 10.09 2.88 -23.50
N ASP A 326 10.43 2.65 -24.76
CA ASP A 326 9.45 2.64 -25.85
C ASP A 326 9.19 1.22 -26.34
N HIS A 327 7.92 0.93 -26.60
CA HIS A 327 7.41 -0.24 -27.27
C HIS A 327 7.13 0.06 -28.76
N GLY A 328 7.40 -0.93 -29.61
CA GLY A 328 7.09 -0.87 -31.04
C GLY A 328 7.60 0.41 -31.73
N ALA A 329 6.67 1.21 -32.26
CA ALA A 329 6.96 2.42 -33.04
C ALA A 329 7.09 3.71 -32.18
N GLY A 330 7.48 3.60 -30.92
CA GLY A 330 7.64 4.75 -30.01
C GLY A 330 6.49 4.94 -29.01
N GLU A 331 5.63 3.94 -28.81
CA GLU A 331 4.61 3.95 -27.75
C GLU A 331 5.29 3.77 -26.40
N LYS A 332 4.90 4.48 -25.33
CA LYS A 332 5.53 4.24 -24.01
C LYS A 332 5.09 2.90 -23.44
N ASN A 333 5.97 2.23 -22.71
CA ASN A 333 5.68 0.90 -22.15
C ASN A 333 4.42 0.91 -21.27
N VAL A 334 4.16 1.97 -20.50
CA VAL A 334 2.92 2.07 -19.71
C VAL A 334 1.68 2.15 -20.58
N ASP A 335 1.71 2.82 -21.73
CA ASP A 335 0.57 2.86 -22.65
C ASP A 335 0.31 1.47 -23.22
N PHE A 336 1.37 0.79 -23.68
CA PHE A 336 1.28 -0.56 -24.23
C PHE A 336 0.71 -1.55 -23.22
N VAL A 337 1.23 -1.54 -21.99
CA VAL A 337 0.75 -2.40 -20.88
C VAL A 337 -0.73 -2.12 -20.60
N VAL A 338 -1.11 -0.85 -20.45
CA VAL A 338 -2.48 -0.46 -20.10
C VAL A 338 -3.46 -0.79 -21.21
N ASN A 339 -3.09 -0.58 -22.48
CA ASN A 339 -3.92 -0.92 -23.63
C ASN A 339 -4.13 -2.44 -23.71
N THR A 340 -3.07 -3.23 -23.52
CA THR A 340 -3.15 -4.69 -23.47
C THR A 340 -4.07 -5.18 -22.35
N LEU A 341 -3.97 -4.59 -21.16
CA LEU A 341 -4.85 -4.92 -20.03
C LEU A 341 -6.31 -4.54 -20.29
N LYS A 342 -6.56 -3.41 -20.96
CA LYS A 342 -7.92 -3.01 -21.37
C LYS A 342 -8.53 -3.99 -22.36
N ASP A 343 -7.74 -4.49 -23.30
CA ASP A 343 -8.18 -5.49 -24.27
C ASP A 343 -8.53 -6.84 -23.58
N GLU A 344 -7.86 -7.17 -22.47
CA GLU A 344 -8.21 -8.27 -21.57
C GLU A 344 -9.38 -7.97 -20.62
N GLY A 345 -9.98 -6.77 -20.72
CA GLY A 345 -11.16 -6.38 -19.96
C GLY A 345 -10.88 -5.77 -18.59
N VAL A 346 -9.63 -5.42 -18.26
CA VAL A 346 -9.30 -4.69 -17.03
C VAL A 346 -9.82 -3.25 -17.12
N PRO A 347 -10.69 -2.81 -16.21
CA PRO A 347 -11.25 -1.47 -16.25
C PRO A 347 -10.30 -0.43 -15.62
N PHE A 348 -10.25 0.77 -16.21
CA PHE A 348 -9.46 1.91 -15.74
C PHE A 348 -10.34 3.14 -15.46
N LEU A 349 -9.89 4.02 -14.57
CA LEU A 349 -10.64 5.22 -14.16
C LEU A 349 -10.54 6.37 -15.16
N ALA A 350 -9.46 6.42 -15.94
CA ALA A 350 -9.19 7.52 -16.86
C ALA A 350 -8.35 7.07 -18.06
N HIS A 351 -7.83 8.04 -18.82
CA HIS A 351 -6.72 7.85 -19.74
C HIS A 351 -5.39 7.97 -18.97
N VAL A 352 -4.30 7.49 -19.57
CA VAL A 352 -2.96 7.68 -19.02
C VAL A 352 -2.64 9.17 -18.99
N VAL A 353 -2.18 9.67 -17.84
CA VAL A 353 -1.84 11.08 -17.62
C VAL A 353 -0.33 11.26 -17.53
N GLY A 354 0.14 12.48 -17.79
CA GLY A 354 1.56 12.81 -17.86
C GLY A 354 2.15 12.62 -19.26
N GLU A 355 3.42 12.96 -19.39
CA GLU A 355 4.17 12.86 -20.64
C GLU A 355 5.55 12.29 -20.36
N CYS A 356 6.10 11.53 -21.31
CA CYS A 356 7.48 11.10 -21.30
C CYS A 356 8.10 11.51 -22.64
N LYS A 357 8.57 12.76 -22.70
CA LYS A 357 9.25 13.33 -23.88
C LYS A 357 10.75 13.06 -23.78
N ASP A 358 11.61 14.06 -23.93
CA ASP A 358 13.08 13.92 -23.85
C ASP A 358 13.65 14.28 -22.46
N ASP A 359 12.83 14.86 -21.58
CA ASP A 359 13.22 15.31 -20.24
C ASP A 359 12.64 14.40 -19.13
N PRO A 360 13.27 14.35 -17.94
CA PRO A 360 12.78 13.57 -16.80
C PRO A 360 11.34 13.92 -16.43
N ASN A 361 10.45 12.94 -16.47
CA ASN A 361 9.02 13.09 -16.19
C ASN A 361 8.41 11.71 -15.87
N LEU A 362 7.09 11.60 -15.79
CA LEU A 362 6.41 10.34 -15.53
C LEU A 362 5.03 10.27 -16.19
N LYS A 363 4.62 9.04 -16.48
CA LYS A 363 3.28 8.69 -16.96
C LYS A 363 2.60 7.72 -16.02
N GLN A 364 1.31 7.94 -15.77
CA GLN A 364 0.56 7.22 -14.74
C GLN A 364 -0.90 6.98 -15.10
N ILE A 365 -1.49 5.93 -14.52
CA ILE A 365 -2.93 5.69 -14.58
C ILE A 365 -3.41 4.82 -13.41
N PHE A 366 -4.66 5.01 -12.99
CA PHE A 366 -5.35 4.13 -12.05
C PHE A 366 -6.29 3.15 -12.75
N SER A 367 -6.21 1.87 -12.37
CA SER A 367 -7.30 0.91 -12.59
C SER A 367 -8.55 1.33 -11.80
N LYS A 368 -9.70 0.71 -12.08
CA LYS A 368 -10.79 0.70 -11.08
C LYS A 368 -10.36 -0.11 -9.86
N HIS A 369 -11.07 0.08 -8.75
CA HIS A 369 -10.89 -0.73 -7.56
C HIS A 369 -11.13 -2.21 -7.87
N SER A 370 -10.25 -3.07 -7.37
CA SER A 370 -10.46 -4.51 -7.37
C SER A 370 -11.70 -4.86 -6.55
N LYS A 371 -12.51 -5.79 -7.06
CA LYS A 371 -13.65 -6.32 -6.30
C LYS A 371 -13.21 -7.20 -5.13
N ASN A 372 -11.98 -7.73 -5.20
CA ASN A 372 -11.46 -8.67 -4.22
C ASN A 372 -10.70 -7.96 -3.09
N THR A 373 -9.92 -6.93 -3.41
CA THR A 373 -9.05 -6.22 -2.46
C THR A 373 -9.52 -4.82 -2.10
N LEU A 374 -10.47 -4.25 -2.86
CA LEU A 374 -10.87 -2.84 -2.84
C LEU A 374 -9.75 -1.84 -3.18
N LEU A 375 -8.57 -2.33 -3.59
CA LEU A 375 -7.45 -1.47 -3.96
C LEU A 375 -7.50 -1.12 -5.44
N ILE A 376 -7.06 0.10 -5.74
CA ILE A 376 -6.66 0.48 -7.09
C ILE A 376 -5.24 -0.02 -7.35
N THR A 377 -5.00 -0.52 -8.55
CA THR A 377 -3.63 -0.72 -9.06
C THR A 377 -3.28 0.50 -9.90
N GLU A 378 -2.23 1.21 -9.50
CA GLU A 378 -1.62 2.25 -10.31
C GLU A 378 -0.52 1.64 -11.19
N TYR A 379 -0.41 2.09 -12.43
CA TYR A 379 0.76 1.81 -13.27
C TYR A 379 1.52 3.12 -13.48
N ILE A 380 2.83 3.10 -13.18
CA ILE A 380 3.70 4.27 -13.25
C ILE A 380 4.96 3.96 -14.07
N GLU A 381 5.25 4.77 -15.09
CA GLU A 381 6.54 4.76 -15.78
C GLU A 381 7.29 6.05 -15.44
N ARG A 382 8.48 5.90 -14.85
CA ARG A 382 9.38 7.00 -14.49
C ARG A 382 10.41 7.17 -15.59
N CYS A 383 10.27 8.22 -16.38
CA CYS A 383 11.04 8.39 -17.61
C CYS A 383 12.30 9.21 -17.41
N HIS A 384 13.39 8.82 -18.08
CA HIS A 384 14.67 9.54 -18.10
C HIS A 384 15.23 9.81 -16.70
N HIS A 385 15.19 8.79 -15.83
CA HIS A 385 15.68 8.87 -14.44
C HIS A 385 15.01 9.96 -13.61
N TYR A 386 13.70 10.14 -13.75
CA TYR A 386 12.94 11.08 -12.94
C TYR A 386 13.07 10.79 -11.43
N ASP A 387 13.80 11.67 -10.74
CA ASP A 387 14.08 11.61 -9.29
C ASP A 387 12.94 12.21 -8.43
N GLY A 388 11.91 12.79 -9.06
CA GLY A 388 10.71 13.23 -8.36
C GLY A 388 9.80 12.05 -8.01
N PHE A 389 8.69 12.34 -7.35
CA PHE A 389 7.71 11.30 -6.99
C PHE A 389 6.45 11.36 -7.85
N PHE A 390 5.89 12.55 -8.03
CA PHE A 390 4.72 12.83 -8.86
C PHE A 390 4.86 14.19 -9.56
N THR A 391 4.01 14.49 -10.53
CA THR A 391 3.72 15.86 -10.98
C THR A 391 2.37 16.31 -10.41
N LYS A 392 2.20 17.60 -10.10
CA LYS A 392 0.94 18.11 -9.51
C LYS A 392 -0.27 17.87 -10.41
N ASP A 393 -0.08 18.04 -11.72
CA ASP A 393 -1.14 17.87 -12.71
C ASP A 393 -1.59 16.41 -12.77
N ASN A 394 -0.65 15.45 -12.73
CA ASN A 394 -1.00 14.02 -12.69
C ASN A 394 -1.80 13.69 -11.42
N VAL A 395 -1.33 14.14 -10.25
CA VAL A 395 -2.03 13.87 -8.98
C VAL A 395 -3.43 14.49 -8.98
N ALA A 396 -3.58 15.72 -9.48
CA ALA A 396 -4.88 16.37 -9.58
C ALA A 396 -5.86 15.58 -10.47
N ALA A 397 -5.41 15.16 -11.65
CA ALA A 397 -6.23 14.38 -12.59
C ALA A 397 -6.63 13.00 -12.03
N LEU A 398 -5.68 12.26 -11.45
CA LEU A 398 -5.92 10.95 -10.85
C LEU A 398 -6.84 11.03 -9.62
N THR A 399 -6.66 12.06 -8.80
CA THR A 399 -7.48 12.32 -7.61
C THR A 399 -8.93 12.65 -7.99
N ALA A 400 -9.12 13.44 -9.05
CA ALA A 400 -10.45 13.73 -9.59
C ALA A 400 -11.14 12.47 -10.12
N ALA A 401 -10.42 11.63 -10.88
CA ALA A 401 -10.97 10.41 -11.46
C ALA A 401 -11.39 9.39 -10.40
N ALA A 402 -10.54 9.13 -9.39
CA ALA A 402 -10.89 8.28 -8.25
C ALA A 402 -12.10 8.84 -7.47
N GLY A 403 -12.10 10.15 -7.23
CA GLY A 403 -13.19 10.84 -6.56
C GLY A 403 -14.56 10.68 -7.18
N GLN A 404 -14.65 10.49 -8.50
CA GLN A 404 -15.91 10.27 -9.22
C GLN A 404 -16.42 8.83 -9.09
N ASP A 405 -15.53 7.84 -9.09
CA ASP A 405 -15.88 6.41 -8.98
C ASP A 405 -16.23 6.01 -7.54
N GLU A 406 -15.64 6.69 -6.56
CA GLU A 406 -15.77 6.38 -5.12
C GLU A 406 -16.90 7.15 -4.42
N GLN A 407 -17.75 7.85 -5.18
CA GLN A 407 -18.86 8.61 -4.61
C GLN A 407 -19.92 7.69 -4.01
N TYR A 408 -20.20 7.90 -2.73
CA TYR A 408 -21.38 7.34 -2.10
C TYR A 408 -22.56 8.29 -2.29
N GLN A 409 -23.55 7.87 -3.09
CA GLN A 409 -24.82 8.56 -3.14
C GLN A 409 -25.61 8.24 -1.87
N HIS A 410 -25.65 9.18 -0.93
CA HIS A 410 -26.61 9.09 0.17
C HIS A 410 -28.01 9.00 -0.43
N GLY A 411 -28.74 7.92 -0.14
CA GLY A 411 -30.18 7.92 -0.33
C GLY A 411 -30.73 9.14 0.39
N HIS A 412 -31.50 9.97 -0.32
CA HIS A 412 -32.10 11.14 0.28
C HIS A 412 -32.99 10.66 1.44
N VAL A 413 -32.54 10.88 2.68
CA VAL A 413 -33.31 10.52 3.89
C VAL A 413 -34.45 11.52 4.14
N PHE A 414 -34.56 12.54 3.30
CA PHE A 414 -35.64 13.53 3.33
C PHE A 414 -36.10 13.84 1.90
N ASP A 415 -36.81 12.90 1.30
CA ASP A 415 -37.78 13.16 0.22
C ASP A 415 -39.19 13.06 0.79
#